data_AF-A0A7S2PI35-F1
#
_entry.id   AF-A0A7S2PI35-F1
#
_cell.length_a   1.000
_cell.length_b   1.000
_cell.length_c   1.000
_cell.angle_alpha   90.00
_cell.angle_beta   90.00
_cell.angle_gamma   90.00
#
_symmetry.space_group_name_H-M   'P 1'
#
loop_
_entity.id
_entity.type
_entity.pdbx_description
1 polymer ?
#
loop_
_entity_poly.entity_id
_entity_poly.type
_entity_poly.pdbx_seq_one_letter_code
_entity_poly.pdbx_strand_id
1 'polypeptide(L)'
;ALAPPPETSCAAEVSTPSHAERGPSPAPGADAAAPGFSPRLSPQKPFGGTPSSGQRRSTVAVSPGTPRMSKDKETMLKMSCLRAVVQDNVEALSGILEGVPVELWEKWQNKAGKDLISLAQERGSSRTYATLARALGIVQERHHAAIDEGEAVWILQPGELQPRRATAVEGSPVDCEEDVLVEFWDGNEAQRRVSRALVSKSAS
;
A
#
# COMPACT_ATOMS: atom_id res chain seq x y z
N ALA A 1 -16.44 47.93 -27.19
CA ALA A 1 -17.55 46.99 -27.02
C ALA A 1 -17.02 45.60 -27.34
N LEU A 2 -16.77 44.79 -26.32
CA LEU A 2 -16.18 43.46 -26.44
C LEU A 2 -17.32 42.43 -26.33
N ALA A 3 -17.53 41.64 -27.37
CA ALA A 3 -18.59 40.64 -27.42
C ALA A 3 -18.26 39.45 -26.51
N PRO A 4 -19.23 38.88 -25.76
CA PRO A 4 -19.01 37.66 -24.99
C PRO A 4 -18.99 36.41 -25.89
N PRO A 5 -18.26 35.35 -25.50
CA PRO A 5 -18.21 34.09 -26.25
C PRO A 5 -19.51 33.26 -26.07
N PRO A 6 -19.81 32.36 -27.02
CA PRO A 6 -21.02 31.54 -27.00
C PRO A 6 -20.97 30.45 -25.92
N GLU A 7 -22.09 30.27 -25.24
CA GLU A 7 -22.30 29.23 -24.23
C GLU A 7 -22.45 27.86 -24.90
N THR A 8 -21.51 26.96 -24.62
CA THR A 8 -21.57 25.56 -25.07
C THR A 8 -22.55 24.80 -24.15
N SER A 9 -23.78 24.66 -24.64
CA SER A 9 -24.82 23.83 -24.04
C SER A 9 -24.51 22.34 -24.22
N CYS A 10 -23.88 21.71 -23.22
CA CYS A 10 -23.78 20.25 -23.14
C CYS A 10 -25.08 19.68 -22.56
N ALA A 11 -25.96 19.19 -23.44
CA ALA A 11 -27.08 18.34 -23.04
C ALA A 11 -26.53 17.00 -22.53
N ALA A 12 -26.68 16.75 -21.23
CA ALA A 12 -26.37 15.45 -20.63
C ALA A 12 -27.52 14.47 -20.94
N GLU A 13 -27.24 13.50 -21.80
CA GLU A 13 -28.11 12.37 -22.06
C GLU A 13 -28.10 11.44 -20.83
N VAL A 14 -29.22 11.39 -20.12
CA VAL A 14 -29.46 10.46 -19.00
C VAL A 14 -29.58 9.04 -19.56
N SER A 15 -28.49 8.28 -19.48
CA SER A 15 -28.51 6.83 -19.64
C SER A 15 -28.92 6.17 -18.32
N THR A 16 -30.15 5.67 -18.28
CA THR A 16 -30.64 4.77 -17.22
C THR A 16 -29.97 3.39 -17.34
N PRO A 17 -29.32 2.85 -16.29
CA PRO A 17 -28.85 1.48 -16.33
C PRO A 17 -30.01 0.49 -16.18
N SER A 18 -30.09 -0.39 -17.17
CA SER A 18 -31.00 -1.53 -17.27
C SER A 18 -30.77 -2.52 -16.12
N HIS A 19 -31.88 -2.87 -15.48
CA HIS A 19 -32.04 -3.87 -14.43
C HIS A 19 -31.61 -5.26 -14.93
N ALA A 20 -30.48 -5.76 -14.43
CA ALA A 20 -30.01 -7.12 -14.67
C ALA A 20 -30.36 -8.04 -13.49
N GLU A 21 -31.37 -8.88 -13.73
CA GLU A 21 -31.55 -10.26 -13.30
C GLU A 21 -30.84 -10.73 -12.01
N ARG A 22 -31.69 -11.02 -11.00
CA ARG A 22 -31.35 -11.84 -9.83
C ARG A 22 -31.05 -13.27 -10.26
N GLY A 23 -29.78 -13.65 -10.23
CA GLY A 23 -29.37 -15.06 -10.31
C GLY A 23 -29.78 -15.85 -9.05
N PRO A 24 -30.12 -17.15 -9.19
CA PRO A 24 -30.59 -17.99 -8.10
C PRO A 24 -29.50 -18.36 -7.08
N SER A 25 -29.92 -18.34 -5.81
CA SER A 25 -29.17 -18.72 -4.62
C SER A 25 -28.64 -20.16 -4.68
N PRO A 26 -27.34 -20.42 -4.49
CA PRO A 26 -26.84 -21.77 -4.30
C PRO A 26 -27.19 -22.28 -2.88
N ALA A 27 -27.61 -23.55 -2.84
CA ALA A 27 -28.03 -24.27 -1.64
C ALA A 27 -26.86 -24.59 -0.68
N PRO A 28 -27.13 -24.80 0.63
CA PRO A 28 -26.13 -25.22 1.62
C PRO A 28 -25.78 -26.70 1.44
N GLY A 29 -24.58 -26.96 0.91
CA GLY A 29 -24.05 -28.31 0.70
C GLY A 29 -23.03 -28.72 1.77
N ALA A 30 -23.42 -29.72 2.55
CA ALA A 30 -22.62 -30.84 3.06
C ALA A 30 -21.34 -30.55 3.88
N ASP A 31 -21.52 -30.73 5.18
CA ASP A 31 -20.55 -31.16 6.19
C ASP A 31 -19.61 -32.26 5.66
N ALA A 32 -18.35 -31.91 5.39
CA ALA A 32 -17.28 -32.86 5.12
C ALA A 32 -16.35 -32.90 6.34
N ALA A 33 -16.52 -33.94 7.15
CA ALA A 33 -15.66 -34.29 8.27
C ALA A 33 -14.21 -34.44 7.81
N ALA A 34 -13.34 -33.53 8.26
CA ALA A 34 -11.91 -33.63 8.09
C ALA A 34 -11.30 -34.61 9.12
N PRO A 35 -10.43 -35.55 8.71
CA PRO A 35 -9.70 -36.40 9.65
C PRO A 35 -8.66 -35.59 10.42
N GLY A 36 -8.66 -35.78 11.74
CA GLY A 36 -7.76 -35.12 12.68
C GLY A 36 -6.28 -35.34 12.36
N PHE A 37 -5.63 -34.29 11.88
CA PHE A 37 -4.18 -34.18 11.90
C PHE A 37 -3.77 -33.63 13.27
N SER A 38 -3.27 -34.51 14.14
CA SER A 38 -2.59 -34.11 15.37
C SER A 38 -1.16 -33.65 15.01
N PRO A 39 -0.81 -32.36 15.08
CA PRO A 39 0.58 -31.95 14.95
C PRO A 39 1.36 -32.49 16.15
N ARG A 40 2.30 -33.38 15.86
CA ARG A 40 3.26 -33.94 16.81
C ARG A 40 4.18 -32.82 17.29
N LEU A 41 3.83 -32.22 18.44
CA LEU A 41 4.69 -31.30 19.17
C LEU A 41 6.01 -32.01 19.49
N SER A 42 7.06 -31.64 18.77
CA SER A 42 8.42 -32.06 19.11
C SER A 42 8.88 -31.26 20.33
N PRO A 43 9.52 -31.88 21.34
CA PRO A 43 10.00 -31.17 22.51
C PRO A 43 11.11 -30.21 22.09
N GLN A 44 10.82 -28.91 22.17
CA GLN A 44 11.84 -27.89 21.99
C GLN A 44 12.86 -27.99 23.12
N LYS A 45 14.12 -28.19 22.75
CA LYS A 45 15.26 -28.11 23.66
C LYS A 45 15.31 -26.71 24.27
N PRO A 46 15.52 -26.57 25.59
CA PRO A 46 15.76 -25.28 26.22
C PRO A 46 17.12 -24.76 25.74
N PHE A 47 17.10 -23.84 24.77
CA PHE A 47 18.29 -23.07 24.41
C PHE A 47 18.57 -22.09 25.55
N GLY A 48 19.53 -22.46 26.40
CA GLY A 48 20.23 -21.54 27.28
C GLY A 48 21.01 -20.53 26.45
N GLY A 49 20.34 -19.44 26.07
CA GLY A 49 20.94 -18.27 25.46
C GLY A 49 21.30 -17.25 26.54
N THR A 50 22.59 -16.97 26.65
CA THR A 50 23.24 -15.98 27.50
C THR A 50 22.56 -14.60 27.50
N PRO A 51 22.53 -13.88 28.63
CA PRO A 51 22.15 -12.47 28.66
C PRO A 51 23.30 -11.65 28.05
N SER A 52 23.24 -11.41 26.72
CA SER A 52 24.13 -10.45 26.07
C SER A 52 23.63 -9.03 26.39
N SER A 53 24.03 -8.61 27.58
CA SER A 53 24.06 -7.23 28.04
C SER A 53 24.88 -6.40 27.05
N GLY A 54 24.19 -5.56 26.28
CA GLY A 54 24.85 -4.70 25.31
C GLY A 54 23.91 -3.80 24.53
N GLN A 55 22.72 -3.52 25.08
CA GLN A 55 21.81 -2.54 24.49
C GLN A 55 22.36 -1.14 24.77
N ARG A 56 23.33 -0.73 23.93
CA ARG A 56 23.71 0.67 23.76
C ARG A 56 22.45 1.41 23.35
N ARG A 57 21.75 1.96 24.33
CA ARG A 57 20.79 3.05 24.15
C ARG A 57 21.58 4.17 23.49
N SER A 58 21.51 4.22 22.16
CA SER A 58 21.82 5.43 21.42
C SER A 58 20.86 6.48 21.92
N THR A 59 21.28 7.24 22.92
CA THR A 59 20.68 8.51 23.29
C THR A 59 20.98 9.44 22.13
N VAL A 60 20.17 9.31 21.07
CA VAL A 60 20.09 10.29 20.01
C VAL A 60 19.85 11.61 20.72
N ALA A 61 20.86 12.48 20.69
CA ALA A 61 20.79 13.80 21.29
C ALA A 61 19.53 14.45 20.73
N VAL A 62 18.52 14.59 21.59
CA VAL A 62 17.24 15.21 21.25
C VAL A 62 17.58 16.65 20.90
N SER A 63 17.65 16.94 19.61
CA SER A 63 17.83 18.29 19.08
C SER A 63 16.73 19.17 19.69
N PRO A 64 17.07 20.14 20.54
CA PRO A 64 16.11 20.95 21.26
C PRO A 64 15.56 22.01 20.30
N GLY A 65 14.56 21.63 19.51
CA GLY A 65 14.02 22.53 18.50
C GLY A 65 12.67 22.17 17.92
N THR A 66 11.95 21.17 18.45
CA THR A 66 10.59 20.91 17.97
C THR A 66 9.69 22.08 18.40
N PRO A 67 9.13 22.84 17.44
CA PRO A 67 8.26 23.96 17.75
C PRO A 67 7.05 23.44 18.53
N ARG A 68 6.93 23.88 19.78
CA ARG A 68 5.84 23.47 20.67
C ARG A 68 4.54 24.13 20.17
N MET A 69 3.73 23.38 19.44
CA MET A 69 2.41 23.84 19.01
C MET A 69 1.49 24.08 20.21
N SER A 70 0.57 25.04 20.10
CA SER A 70 -0.45 25.25 21.12
C SER A 70 -1.44 24.09 21.12
N LYS A 71 -1.90 23.70 22.33
CA LYS A 71 -2.80 22.56 22.52
C LYS A 71 -4.09 22.67 21.72
N ASP A 72 -4.63 23.87 21.56
CA ASP A 72 -5.86 24.11 20.78
C ASP A 72 -5.65 23.89 19.28
N LYS A 73 -4.48 24.25 18.75
CA LYS A 73 -4.14 23.97 17.35
C LYS A 73 -3.97 22.48 17.13
N GLU A 74 -3.33 21.79 18.06
CA GLU A 74 -3.15 20.34 18.00
C GLU A 74 -4.49 19.59 17.98
N THR A 75 -5.45 19.97 18.83
CA THR A 75 -6.76 19.32 18.86
C THR A 75 -7.55 19.55 17.56
N MET A 76 -7.50 20.75 16.99
CA MET A 76 -8.11 21.05 15.69
C MET A 76 -7.48 20.22 14.56
N LEU A 77 -6.14 20.19 14.47
CA LEU A 77 -5.43 19.41 13.45
C LEU A 77 -5.71 17.91 13.60
N LYS A 78 -5.72 17.39 14.84
CA LYS A 78 -6.09 16.01 15.14
C LYS A 78 -7.49 15.66 14.66
N MET A 79 -8.48 16.51 14.96
CA MET A 79 -9.86 16.27 14.53
C MET A 79 -10.01 16.32 13.01
N SER A 80 -9.35 17.27 12.35
CA SER A 80 -9.33 17.38 10.88
C SER A 80 -8.64 16.18 10.23
N CYS A 81 -7.51 15.73 10.77
CA CYS A 81 -6.79 14.55 10.31
C CYS A 81 -7.65 13.28 10.42
N LEU A 82 -8.27 13.04 11.58
CA LEU A 82 -9.18 11.92 11.78
C LEU A 82 -10.36 11.94 10.81
N ARG A 83 -10.90 13.12 10.52
CA ARG A 83 -11.98 13.27 9.53
C ARG A 83 -11.51 12.97 8.11
N ALA A 84 -10.33 13.47 7.73
CA ALA A 84 -9.74 13.22 6.41
C ALA A 84 -9.51 11.72 6.18
N VAL A 85 -9.03 10.98 7.21
CA VAL A 85 -8.86 9.52 7.16
C VAL A 85 -10.19 8.79 6.92
N VAL A 86 -11.24 9.17 7.63
CA VAL A 86 -12.57 8.56 7.47
C VAL A 86 -13.17 8.83 6.08
N GLN A 87 -12.83 9.96 5.46
CA GLN A 87 -13.30 10.35 4.12
C GLN A 87 -12.39 9.87 2.98
N ASP A 88 -11.30 9.16 3.29
CA ASP A 88 -10.22 8.82 2.35
C ASP A 88 -9.68 10.02 1.54
N ASN A 89 -9.63 11.20 2.16
CA ASN A 89 -9.18 12.43 1.53
C ASN A 89 -7.67 12.63 1.72
N VAL A 90 -6.89 12.16 0.73
CA VAL A 90 -5.42 12.20 0.74
C VAL A 90 -4.87 13.62 0.71
N GLU A 91 -5.47 14.52 -0.07
CA GLU A 91 -4.98 15.90 -0.23
C GLU A 91 -5.09 16.71 1.07
N ALA A 92 -6.24 16.58 1.75
CA ALA A 92 -6.43 17.21 3.06
C ALA A 92 -5.50 16.59 4.12
N LEU A 93 -5.27 15.28 4.04
CA LEU A 93 -4.38 14.58 4.95
C LEU A 93 -2.93 15.04 4.77
N SER A 94 -2.39 15.04 3.55
CA SER A 94 -1.00 15.40 3.28
C SER A 94 -0.68 16.82 3.75
N GLY A 95 -1.57 17.78 3.48
CA GLY A 95 -1.39 19.16 3.96
C GLY A 95 -1.34 19.29 5.49
N ILE A 96 -2.06 18.42 6.22
CA ILE A 96 -1.98 18.38 7.70
C ILE A 96 -0.68 17.72 8.15
N LEU A 97 -0.28 16.61 7.52
CA LEU A 97 0.91 15.85 7.88
C LEU A 97 2.21 16.62 7.63
N GLU A 98 2.29 17.44 6.58
CA GLU A 98 3.46 18.30 6.32
C GLU A 98 3.69 19.34 7.42
N GLY A 99 2.61 19.79 8.07
CA GLY A 99 2.67 20.77 9.14
C GLY A 99 2.96 20.20 10.52
N VAL A 100 2.89 18.88 10.71
CA VAL A 100 2.94 18.24 12.03
C VAL A 100 4.02 17.16 12.07
N PRO A 101 4.93 17.17 13.07
CA PRO A 101 5.97 16.16 13.17
C PRO A 101 5.40 14.75 13.39
N VAL A 102 6.05 13.75 12.80
CA VAL A 102 5.61 12.34 12.81
C VAL A 102 5.38 11.82 14.22
N GLU A 103 6.28 12.16 15.15
CA GLU A 103 6.24 11.70 16.54
C GLU A 103 5.02 12.22 17.33
N LEU A 104 4.34 13.25 16.80
CA LEU A 104 3.16 13.85 17.40
C LEU A 104 1.89 13.20 16.84
N TRP A 105 1.74 13.16 15.52
CA TRP A 105 0.51 12.64 14.91
C TRP A 105 0.43 11.12 14.91
N GLU A 106 1.55 10.40 14.99
CA GLU A 106 1.57 8.93 15.18
C GLU A 106 0.81 8.52 16.45
N LYS A 107 0.84 9.37 17.49
CA LYS A 107 0.15 9.12 18.78
C LYS A 107 -1.31 9.54 18.76
N TRP A 108 -1.81 10.11 17.66
CA TRP A 108 -3.19 10.55 17.59
C TRP A 108 -4.14 9.37 17.50
N GLN A 109 -4.97 9.27 18.54
CA GLN A 109 -6.00 8.25 18.63
C GLN A 109 -7.41 8.88 18.64
N ASN A 110 -8.38 8.17 18.07
CA ASN A 110 -9.79 8.54 18.16
C ASN A 110 -10.34 8.31 19.59
N LYS A 111 -11.63 8.59 19.81
CA LYS A 111 -12.30 8.35 21.11
C LYS A 111 -12.33 6.88 21.54
N ALA A 112 -12.15 5.95 20.59
CA ALA A 112 -12.06 4.51 20.83
C ALA A 112 -10.62 4.02 21.04
N GLY A 113 -9.63 4.92 21.12
CA GLY A 113 -8.23 4.55 21.29
C GLY A 113 -7.56 3.99 20.02
N LYS A 114 -8.23 4.02 18.86
CA LYS A 114 -7.65 3.56 17.59
C LYS A 114 -6.78 4.64 16.98
N ASP A 115 -5.59 4.26 16.58
CA ASP A 115 -4.64 5.07 15.81
C ASP A 115 -5.13 5.33 14.38
N LEU A 116 -4.45 6.24 13.68
CA LEU A 116 -4.81 6.64 12.32
C LEU A 116 -4.74 5.47 11.33
N ILE A 117 -3.75 4.57 11.47
CA ILE A 117 -3.60 3.41 10.58
C ILE A 117 -4.74 2.42 10.79
N SER A 118 -4.98 1.99 12.04
CA SER A 118 -6.07 1.05 12.31
C SER A 118 -7.43 1.61 11.88
N LEU A 119 -7.64 2.92 12.05
CA LEU A 119 -8.86 3.59 11.60
C LEU A 119 -9.01 3.56 10.07
N ALA A 120 -7.92 3.78 9.33
CA ALA A 120 -7.93 3.70 7.86
C ALA A 120 -8.22 2.29 7.36
N GLN A 121 -7.61 1.27 7.98
CA GLN A 121 -7.84 -0.14 7.65
C GLN A 121 -9.30 -0.55 7.90
N GLU A 122 -9.85 -0.21 9.07
CA GLU A 122 -11.24 -0.54 9.43
C GLU A 122 -12.26 0.10 8.49
N ARG A 123 -11.99 1.31 7.98
CA ARG A 123 -12.86 2.02 7.04
C ARG A 123 -12.65 1.60 5.59
N GLY A 124 -11.60 0.86 5.28
CA GLY A 124 -11.22 0.53 3.91
C GLY A 124 -10.64 1.73 3.14
N SER A 125 -10.13 2.75 3.83
CA SER A 125 -9.53 3.96 3.24
C SER A 125 -8.11 3.64 2.73
N SER A 126 -8.02 2.92 1.61
CA SER A 126 -6.76 2.35 1.09
C SER A 126 -5.72 3.40 0.71
N ARG A 127 -6.15 4.54 0.13
CA ARG A 127 -5.23 5.61 -0.31
C ARG A 127 -4.63 6.34 0.88
N THR A 128 -5.45 6.62 1.89
CA THR A 128 -5.02 7.20 3.16
C THR A 128 -4.09 6.24 3.90
N TYR A 129 -4.43 4.95 3.96
CA TYR A 129 -3.57 3.93 4.56
C TYR A 129 -2.19 3.90 3.91
N ALA A 130 -2.11 3.85 2.58
CA ALA A 130 -0.84 3.85 1.86
C ALA A 130 -0.01 5.11 2.15
N THR A 131 -0.66 6.28 2.27
CA THR A 131 0.01 7.54 2.58
C THR A 131 0.57 7.56 4.00
N LEU A 132 -0.23 7.14 5.00
CA LEU A 132 0.21 7.03 6.40
C LEU A 132 1.33 5.99 6.57
N ALA A 133 1.20 4.84 5.92
CA ALA A 133 2.18 3.76 6.03
C ALA A 133 3.52 4.12 5.37
N ARG A 134 3.51 4.90 4.27
CA ARG A 134 4.72 5.49 3.69
C ARG A 134 5.34 6.52 4.62
N ALA A 135 4.55 7.43 5.19
CA ALA A 135 5.02 8.45 6.12
C ALA A 135 5.64 7.87 7.40
N LEU A 136 5.15 6.72 7.88
CA LEU A 136 5.71 5.98 9.02
C LEU A 136 6.87 5.04 8.64
N GLY A 137 7.20 4.93 7.36
CA GLY A 137 8.23 4.01 6.87
C GLY A 137 7.87 2.53 7.03
N ILE A 138 6.60 2.20 7.27
CA ILE A 138 6.10 0.80 7.33
C ILE A 138 6.11 0.22 5.91
N VAL A 139 5.64 1.00 4.94
CA VAL A 139 5.70 0.65 3.53
C VAL A 139 6.94 1.31 2.96
N GLN A 140 7.98 0.50 2.75
CA GLN A 140 9.16 0.93 2.02
C GLN A 140 8.90 0.73 0.54
N GLU A 141 8.85 1.84 -0.20
CA GLU A 141 8.80 1.81 -1.65
C GLU A 141 10.11 1.20 -2.15
N ARG A 142 10.02 0.13 -2.94
CA ARG A 142 11.20 -0.52 -3.50
C ARG A 142 11.77 0.39 -4.57
N HIS A 143 13.03 0.78 -4.42
CA HIS A 143 13.75 1.47 -5.48
C HIS A 143 13.82 0.55 -6.70
N HIS A 144 13.22 0.96 -7.82
CA HIS A 144 13.31 0.21 -9.06
C HIS A 144 14.74 0.32 -9.60
N ALA A 145 15.33 -0.79 -10.03
CA ALA A 145 16.58 -0.75 -10.78
C ALA A 145 16.27 -0.45 -12.25
N ALA A 146 17.20 0.20 -12.95
CA ALA A 146 17.17 0.19 -14.42
C ALA A 146 17.22 -1.26 -14.92
N ILE A 147 16.43 -1.55 -15.95
CA ILE A 147 16.36 -2.87 -16.56
C ILE A 147 16.91 -2.72 -17.98
N ASP A 148 17.99 -3.43 -18.28
CA ASP A 148 18.59 -3.42 -19.61
C ASP A 148 17.87 -4.42 -20.54
N GLU A 149 17.93 -4.19 -21.85
CA GLU A 149 17.43 -5.15 -22.83
C GLU A 149 18.20 -6.48 -22.72
N GLY A 150 17.48 -7.60 -22.79
CA GLY A 150 18.05 -8.93 -22.63
C GLY A 150 18.29 -9.33 -21.17
N GLU A 151 17.93 -8.49 -20.20
CA GLU A 151 18.16 -8.77 -18.80
C GLU A 151 17.17 -9.82 -18.25
N ALA A 152 17.69 -10.76 -17.45
CA ALA A 152 16.88 -11.77 -16.78
C ALA A 152 16.15 -11.16 -15.56
N VAL A 153 14.83 -11.29 -15.57
CA VAL A 153 13.93 -10.73 -14.55
C VAL A 153 12.98 -11.78 -13.97
N TRP A 154 12.56 -11.52 -12.73
CA TRP A 154 11.52 -12.25 -12.02
C TRP A 154 10.23 -11.45 -12.03
N ILE A 155 9.12 -12.11 -12.33
CA ILE A 155 7.81 -11.48 -12.43
C ILE A 155 6.87 -12.07 -11.39
N LEU A 156 6.36 -11.21 -10.50
CA LEU A 156 5.41 -11.59 -9.46
C LEU A 156 3.99 -11.34 -9.96
N GLN A 157 3.22 -12.40 -10.22
CA GLN A 157 1.82 -12.27 -10.62
C GLN A 157 0.89 -12.32 -9.40
N PRO A 158 -0.13 -11.45 -9.32
CA PRO A 158 -1.12 -11.53 -8.24
C PRO A 158 -1.82 -12.89 -8.23
N GLY A 159 -1.77 -13.59 -7.09
CA GLY A 159 -2.36 -14.92 -6.91
C GLY A 159 -1.41 -16.09 -7.16
N GLU A 160 -0.22 -15.86 -7.72
CA GLU A 160 0.81 -16.88 -7.86
C GLU A 160 1.82 -16.84 -6.70
N LEU A 161 2.18 -18.01 -6.18
CA LEU A 161 3.16 -18.12 -5.09
C LEU A 161 4.61 -18.13 -5.58
N GLN A 162 4.83 -18.45 -6.86
CA GLN A 162 6.16 -18.56 -7.45
C GLN A 162 6.35 -17.45 -8.49
N PRO A 163 7.41 -16.65 -8.39
CA PRO A 163 7.73 -15.68 -9.44
C PRO A 163 8.12 -16.42 -10.72
N ARG A 164 7.65 -15.94 -11.86
CA ARG A 164 7.99 -16.49 -13.18
C ARG A 164 9.27 -15.85 -13.71
N ARG A 165 10.06 -16.62 -14.48
CA ARG A 165 11.26 -16.12 -15.15
C ARG A 165 10.92 -15.52 -16.49
N ALA A 166 11.52 -14.38 -16.79
CA ALA A 166 11.40 -13.74 -18.08
C ALA A 166 12.70 -13.02 -18.47
N THR A 167 12.80 -12.66 -19.74
CA THR A 167 13.81 -11.73 -20.27
C THR A 167 13.14 -10.41 -20.61
N ALA A 168 13.73 -9.29 -20.23
CA ALA A 168 13.28 -7.98 -20.67
C ALA A 168 13.57 -7.81 -22.17
N VAL A 169 12.54 -7.54 -22.96
CA VAL A 169 12.65 -7.35 -24.42
C VAL A 169 13.03 -5.91 -24.76
N GLU A 170 12.59 -4.96 -23.94
CA GLU A 170 12.90 -3.54 -24.10
C GLU A 170 13.56 -3.02 -22.83
N GLY A 171 14.62 -2.23 -22.98
CA GLY A 171 15.24 -1.54 -21.85
C GLY A 171 14.32 -0.49 -21.25
N SER A 172 14.25 -0.41 -19.92
CA SER A 172 13.41 0.55 -19.20
C SER A 172 14.24 1.34 -18.18
N PRO A 173 14.47 2.65 -18.41
CA PRO A 173 15.27 3.49 -17.53
C PRO A 173 14.57 3.68 -16.18
N VAL A 174 15.31 4.04 -15.13
CA VAL A 174 14.80 4.05 -13.74
C VAL A 174 13.55 4.90 -13.52
N ASP A 175 13.39 5.98 -14.28
CA ASP A 175 12.32 6.96 -14.11
C ASP A 175 11.02 6.64 -14.88
N CYS A 176 10.98 5.54 -15.64
CA CYS A 176 9.77 5.12 -16.36
C CYS A 176 8.87 4.27 -15.45
N GLU A 177 7.69 4.81 -15.12
CA GLU A 177 6.58 4.09 -14.45
C GLU A 177 5.78 3.19 -15.40
N GLU A 178 6.17 3.15 -16.68
CA GLU A 178 5.49 2.36 -17.72
C GLU A 178 5.70 0.85 -17.56
N ASP A 179 4.84 0.08 -18.24
CA ASP A 179 4.95 -1.37 -18.29
C ASP A 179 6.22 -1.81 -19.05
N VAL A 180 6.86 -2.86 -18.55
CA VAL A 180 8.04 -3.48 -19.18
C VAL A 180 7.59 -4.60 -20.11
N LEU A 181 8.08 -4.61 -21.35
CA LEU A 181 7.85 -5.71 -22.29
C LEU A 181 8.79 -6.88 -21.95
N VAL A 182 8.21 -8.05 -21.72
CA VAL A 182 8.93 -9.24 -21.25
C VAL A 182 8.57 -10.48 -22.06
N GLU A 183 9.52 -11.39 -22.18
CA GLU A 183 9.37 -12.73 -22.77
C GLU A 183 9.58 -13.79 -21.68
N PHE A 184 8.53 -14.57 -21.37
CA PHE A 184 8.60 -15.60 -20.35
C PHE A 184 9.41 -16.81 -20.82
N TRP A 185 10.19 -17.40 -19.93
CA TRP A 185 11.00 -18.59 -20.25
C TRP A 185 10.16 -19.87 -20.24
N ASP A 186 9.12 -19.87 -19.41
CA ASP A 186 8.23 -21.01 -19.22
C ASP A 186 7.03 -20.88 -20.17
N GLY A 187 7.11 -21.62 -21.28
CA GLY A 187 6.04 -21.70 -22.28
C GLY A 187 6.32 -20.87 -23.54
N ASN A 188 5.65 -21.23 -24.63
CA ASN A 188 5.70 -20.47 -25.89
C ASN A 188 4.67 -19.33 -25.85
N GLU A 189 4.65 -18.56 -24.76
CA GLU A 189 3.74 -17.42 -24.60
C GLU A 189 4.28 -16.22 -25.39
N ALA A 190 3.38 -15.46 -26.00
CA ALA A 190 3.74 -14.20 -26.64
C ALA A 190 4.27 -13.19 -25.61
N GLN A 191 5.11 -12.27 -26.08
CA GLN A 191 5.61 -11.16 -25.27
C GLN A 191 4.45 -10.41 -24.60
N ARG A 192 4.64 -10.01 -23.35
CA ARG A 192 3.61 -9.37 -22.54
C ARG A 192 4.15 -8.11 -21.89
N ARG A 193 3.31 -7.07 -21.81
CA ARG A 193 3.60 -5.89 -20.99
C ARG A 193 3.19 -6.17 -19.55
N VAL A 194 4.13 -5.94 -18.63
CA VAL A 194 3.93 -6.18 -17.20
C VAL A 194 4.34 -4.93 -16.42
N SER A 195 3.53 -4.55 -15.44
CA SER A 195 3.83 -3.41 -14.58
C SER A 195 5.20 -3.56 -13.92
N ARG A 196 6.01 -2.51 -13.98
CA ARG A 196 7.33 -2.46 -13.36
C ARG A 196 7.33 -2.81 -11.87
N ALA A 197 6.24 -2.50 -11.17
CA ALA A 197 6.05 -2.83 -9.76
C ALA A 197 6.11 -4.34 -9.48
N LEU A 198 5.83 -5.17 -10.49
CA LEU A 198 5.83 -6.63 -10.42
C LEU A 198 7.14 -7.27 -10.91
N VAL A 199 8.08 -6.47 -11.41
CA VAL A 199 9.33 -6.93 -12.00
C VAL A 199 10.48 -6.74 -11.01
N SER A 200 11.31 -7.76 -10.84
CA SER A 200 12.52 -7.73 -10.01
C SER A 200 13.71 -8.28 -10.79
N LYS A 201 14.84 -7.57 -10.77
CA LYS A 201 16.08 -8.03 -11.41
C LYS A 201 16.54 -9.35 -10.77
N SER A 202 16.90 -10.33 -11.59
CA SER A 202 17.55 -11.54 -11.08
C SER A 202 18.96 -11.18 -10.63
N ALA A 203 19.37 -11.66 -9.45
CA ALA A 203 20.75 -11.50 -9.01
C ALA A 203 21.65 -12.26 -9.99
N SER A 204 22.42 -11.53 -10.80
CA SER A 204 23.51 -12.08 -11.62
C SER A 204 24.76 -12.32 -10.79
#